data_AF-A0AA51N9G1-F1
#
_entry.id   AF-A0AA51N9G1-F1
#
_cell.length_a   1.000
_cell.length_b   1.000
_cell.length_c   1.000
_cell.angle_alpha   90.00
_cell.angle_beta   90.00
_cell.angle_gamma   90.00
#
_symmetry.space_group_name_H-M   'P 1'
#
loop_
_entity.id
_entity.type
_entity.pdbx_description
1 polymer ?
#
loop_
_entity_poly.entity_id
_entity_poly.type
_entity_poly.pdbx_seq_one_letter_code
_entity_poly.pdbx_strand_id
1 'polypeptide(L)'
;MTFKKHLIKQNCTVKEALAKLDLLAADAILFVVDEDQKLVGSLTDGDVRRGLLKDMSINQKVVDFIQPTPKFIIKSNYNVEDLDYFRKANLKIIPVLNDSHQVVNVINFRFLKSYLPIDVIIMAGGKGTRLKPLTDKIPKPLLKVADKPIIEHNIDRLISYGIDDFWLSINYFGNQLKDYFKNGESKGVQIDYVTEDKPLGTIGAVRAIKNLKHDTVLITNSDILTNLDYEDFYKDFIQSDADLSVVTIPYEVLIPYAVLETEKERVKSFKEKPTYTYYSNGGIYLIKKELLNLIPENEFYNATDLMAELIKQGKKVKSYPLIGYWLDIGKHEDFKKAQEDFKYIKF
;
A
#
# COMPACT_ATOMS: atom_id res chain seq x y z
N MET A 1 -10.31 7.67 -14.39
CA MET A 1 -10.15 6.22 -14.72
C MET A 1 -9.37 6.06 -16.02
N THR A 2 -8.12 5.61 -15.90
CA THR A 2 -7.10 5.69 -16.96
C THR A 2 -6.95 4.40 -17.76
N PHE A 3 -7.51 3.26 -17.32
CA PHE A 3 -7.31 1.97 -17.99
C PHE A 3 -8.08 1.79 -19.30
N LYS A 4 -9.20 2.51 -19.49
CA LYS A 4 -10.05 2.42 -20.69
C LYS A 4 -9.29 2.76 -21.99
N LYS A 5 -8.18 3.51 -21.91
CA LYS A 5 -7.29 3.77 -23.04
C LYS A 5 -6.65 2.50 -23.62
N HIS A 6 -6.50 1.46 -22.79
CA HIS A 6 -6.02 0.15 -23.19
C HIS A 6 -7.12 -0.77 -23.74
N LEU A 7 -8.38 -0.33 -23.80
CA LEU A 7 -9.47 -1.18 -24.27
C LEU A 7 -9.86 -0.86 -25.72
N ILE A 8 -10.17 -1.92 -26.48
CA ILE A 8 -10.72 -1.82 -27.83
C ILE A 8 -11.75 -2.92 -28.06
N LYS A 9 -12.84 -2.61 -28.77
CA LYS A 9 -13.88 -3.59 -29.07
C LYS A 9 -13.40 -4.56 -30.15
N GLN A 10 -13.77 -5.83 -30.05
CA GLN A 10 -13.40 -6.89 -31.00
C GLN A 10 -13.80 -6.62 -32.47
N ASN A 11 -14.83 -5.80 -32.68
CA ASN A 11 -15.33 -5.45 -34.01
C ASN A 11 -14.65 -4.22 -34.63
N CYS A 12 -13.78 -3.51 -33.89
CA CYS A 12 -12.99 -2.41 -34.45
C CYS A 12 -12.00 -2.92 -35.50
N THR A 13 -11.54 -2.03 -36.37
CA THR A 13 -10.52 -2.30 -37.38
C THR A 13 -9.11 -2.23 -36.79
N VAL A 14 -8.15 -2.90 -37.43
CA VAL A 14 -6.74 -2.79 -37.07
C VAL A 14 -6.21 -1.36 -37.22
N LYS A 15 -6.71 -0.58 -38.18
CA LYS A 15 -6.37 0.84 -38.33
C LYS A 15 -6.73 1.65 -37.08
N GLU A 16 -7.92 1.44 -36.52
CA GLU A 16 -8.33 2.09 -35.27
C GLU A 16 -7.46 1.63 -34.08
N ALA A 17 -7.07 0.36 -34.07
CA ALA A 17 -6.17 -0.18 -33.06
C ALA A 17 -4.77 0.45 -33.11
N LEU A 18 -4.19 0.57 -34.30
CA LEU A 18 -2.89 1.21 -34.51
C LEU A 18 -2.89 2.67 -34.03
N ALA A 19 -3.96 3.42 -34.30
CA ALA A 19 -4.10 4.78 -33.80
C ALA A 19 -4.12 4.84 -32.26
N LYS A 20 -4.75 3.87 -31.59
CA LYS A 20 -4.71 3.77 -30.13
C LYS A 20 -3.33 3.34 -29.60
N LEU A 21 -2.68 2.38 -30.25
CA LEU A 21 -1.33 1.93 -29.87
C LEU A 21 -0.32 3.06 -29.95
N ASP A 22 -0.38 3.88 -31.00
CA ASP A 22 0.46 5.08 -31.17
C ASP A 22 0.32 6.06 -29.99
N LEU A 23 -0.92 6.33 -29.55
CA LEU A 23 -1.19 7.17 -28.37
C LEU A 23 -0.66 6.57 -27.06
N LEU A 24 -0.57 5.25 -26.96
CA LEU A 24 -0.04 4.56 -25.77
C LEU A 24 1.50 4.54 -25.75
N ALA A 25 2.15 4.67 -26.91
CA ALA A 25 3.61 4.74 -27.06
C ALA A 25 4.34 3.63 -26.29
N ALA A 26 5.07 3.97 -25.22
CA ALA A 26 5.82 2.99 -24.42
C ALA A 26 4.95 1.93 -23.72
N ASP A 27 3.64 2.16 -23.66
CA ASP A 27 2.62 1.31 -23.05
C ASP A 27 1.72 0.63 -24.11
N ALA A 28 2.18 0.51 -25.36
CA ALA A 28 1.43 0.01 -26.52
C ALA A 28 1.01 -1.47 -26.40
N ILE A 29 -0.07 -1.70 -25.66
CA ILE A 29 -0.85 -2.94 -25.64
C ILE A 29 -2.33 -2.58 -25.49
N LEU A 30 -3.17 -3.25 -26.27
CA LEU A 30 -4.61 -3.18 -26.17
C LEU A 30 -5.17 -4.51 -25.70
N PHE A 31 -6.14 -4.46 -24.79
CA PHE A 31 -6.98 -5.58 -24.41
C PHE A 31 -8.26 -5.49 -25.23
N VAL A 32 -8.46 -6.50 -26.07
CA VAL A 32 -9.62 -6.61 -26.94
C VAL A 32 -10.77 -7.18 -26.13
N VAL A 33 -11.90 -6.50 -26.15
CA VAL A 33 -13.10 -6.86 -25.37
C VAL A 33 -14.34 -7.02 -26.24
N ASP A 34 -15.31 -7.78 -25.77
CA ASP A 34 -16.64 -7.88 -26.38
C ASP A 34 -17.55 -6.71 -25.99
N GLU A 35 -18.84 -6.79 -26.33
CA GLU A 35 -19.83 -5.74 -25.99
C GLU A 35 -20.12 -5.67 -24.49
N ASP A 36 -19.90 -6.76 -23.76
CA ASP A 36 -20.04 -6.86 -22.29
C ASP A 36 -18.74 -6.51 -21.55
N GLN A 37 -17.71 -5.99 -22.25
CA GLN A 37 -16.36 -5.71 -21.73
C GLN A 37 -15.58 -6.94 -21.24
N LYS A 38 -15.98 -8.16 -21.63
CA LYS A 38 -15.23 -9.37 -21.32
C LYS A 38 -13.98 -9.45 -22.17
N LEU A 39 -12.89 -9.91 -21.56
CA LEU A 39 -11.60 -10.05 -22.24
C LEU A 39 -11.66 -11.13 -23.32
N VAL A 40 -11.40 -10.75 -24.57
CA VAL A 40 -11.32 -11.64 -25.74
C VAL A 40 -9.88 -11.97 -26.09
N GLY A 41 -8.96 -11.02 -25.94
CA GLY A 41 -7.53 -11.23 -26.17
C GLY A 41 -6.71 -9.96 -25.98
N SER A 42 -5.45 -9.98 -26.38
CA SER A 42 -4.59 -8.79 -26.42
C SER A 42 -4.04 -8.54 -27.82
N LEU A 43 -3.72 -7.28 -28.11
CA LEU A 43 -3.13 -6.85 -29.37
C LEU A 43 -1.96 -5.88 -29.10
N THR A 44 -0.83 -6.15 -29.74
CA THR A 44 0.38 -5.32 -29.74
C THR A 44 0.82 -5.01 -31.18
N ASP A 45 1.75 -4.07 -31.37
CA ASP A 45 2.36 -3.82 -32.69
C ASP A 45 2.99 -5.09 -33.30
N GLY A 46 3.53 -5.97 -32.45
CA GLY A 46 4.09 -7.25 -32.87
C GLY A 46 3.05 -8.21 -33.44
N ASP A 47 1.82 -8.17 -32.91
CA ASP A 47 0.69 -8.95 -33.42
C ASP A 47 0.23 -8.41 -34.78
N VAL A 48 0.03 -7.09 -34.88
CA VAL A 48 -0.37 -6.42 -36.12
C VAL A 48 0.66 -6.69 -37.23
N ARG A 49 1.95 -6.47 -36.94
CA ARG A 49 3.04 -6.73 -37.89
C ARG A 49 3.05 -8.17 -38.37
N ARG A 50 2.82 -9.15 -37.50
CA ARG A 50 2.76 -10.58 -37.88
C ARG A 50 1.58 -10.89 -38.78
N GLY A 51 0.43 -10.25 -38.57
CA GLY A 51 -0.72 -10.40 -39.46
C GLY A 51 -0.47 -9.78 -40.84
N LEU A 52 0.11 -8.56 -40.89
CA LEU A 52 0.43 -7.90 -42.17
C LEU A 52 1.43 -8.70 -43.02
N LEU A 53 2.38 -9.39 -42.39
CA LEU A 53 3.31 -10.31 -43.09
C LEU A 53 2.62 -11.56 -43.69
N LYS A 54 1.36 -11.82 -43.34
CA LYS A 54 0.51 -12.90 -43.87
C LYS A 54 -0.59 -12.36 -44.81
N ASP A 55 -0.33 -11.23 -45.46
CA ASP A 55 -1.23 -10.56 -46.40
C ASP A 55 -2.58 -10.10 -45.81
N MET A 56 -2.67 -10.00 -44.48
CA MET A 56 -3.83 -9.41 -43.81
C MET A 56 -3.83 -7.88 -44.00
N SER A 57 -5.02 -7.27 -43.93
CA SER A 57 -5.22 -5.84 -44.19
C SER A 57 -5.55 -5.06 -42.92
N ILE A 58 -5.09 -3.81 -42.83
CA ILE A 58 -5.42 -2.90 -41.72
C ILE A 58 -6.92 -2.58 -41.59
N ASN A 59 -7.71 -2.86 -42.64
CA ASN A 59 -9.16 -2.67 -42.64
C ASN A 59 -9.93 -3.88 -42.08
N GLN A 60 -9.26 -5.00 -41.82
CA GLN A 60 -9.86 -6.16 -41.16
C GLN A 60 -10.05 -5.91 -39.66
N LYS A 61 -10.82 -6.79 -39.01
CA LYS A 61 -11.17 -6.65 -37.60
C LYS A 61 -9.98 -6.98 -36.71
N VAL A 62 -9.90 -6.33 -35.56
CA VAL A 62 -8.84 -6.58 -34.56
C VAL A 62 -8.82 -8.03 -34.08
N VAL A 63 -9.98 -8.67 -33.97
CA VAL A 63 -10.12 -10.05 -33.49
C VAL A 63 -9.33 -11.05 -34.35
N ASP A 64 -9.09 -10.74 -35.62
CA ASP A 64 -8.33 -11.60 -36.53
C ASP A 64 -6.81 -11.56 -36.25
N PHE A 65 -6.34 -10.59 -35.46
CA PHE A 65 -4.92 -10.33 -35.19
C PHE A 65 -4.49 -10.62 -33.74
N ILE A 66 -5.42 -10.91 -32.83
CA ILE A 66 -5.12 -10.96 -31.39
C ILE A 66 -4.26 -12.16 -30.96
N GLN A 67 -3.61 -12.01 -29.81
CA GLN A 67 -3.24 -13.12 -28.93
C GLN A 67 -4.47 -13.52 -28.10
N PRO A 68 -5.08 -14.70 -28.31
CA PRO A 68 -6.32 -15.11 -27.63
C PRO A 68 -6.16 -15.43 -26.15
N THR A 69 -4.94 -15.70 -25.65
CA THR A 69 -4.71 -16.07 -24.24
C THR A 69 -3.77 -15.10 -23.52
N PRO A 70 -4.15 -13.82 -23.35
CA PRO A 70 -3.37 -12.88 -22.54
C PRO A 70 -3.33 -13.33 -21.07
N LYS A 71 -2.24 -13.01 -20.39
CA LYS A 71 -2.17 -13.19 -18.93
C LYS A 71 -2.96 -12.09 -18.23
N PHE A 72 -3.64 -12.43 -17.15
CA PHE A 72 -4.49 -11.54 -16.37
C PHE A 72 -4.50 -11.98 -14.90
N ILE A 73 -5.05 -11.13 -14.04
CA ILE A 73 -5.43 -11.48 -12.67
C ILE A 73 -6.93 -11.29 -12.46
N ILE A 74 -7.53 -12.04 -11.54
CA ILE A 74 -8.92 -11.83 -11.10
C ILE A 74 -8.88 -11.04 -9.79
N LYS A 75 -9.52 -9.87 -9.74
CA LYS A 75 -9.43 -8.91 -8.62
C LYS A 75 -9.81 -9.54 -7.27
N SER A 76 -10.80 -10.43 -7.27
CA SER A 76 -11.31 -11.14 -6.09
C SER A 76 -10.38 -12.26 -5.60
N ASN A 77 -9.53 -12.79 -6.48
CA ASN A 77 -8.77 -14.01 -6.22
C ASN A 77 -7.50 -14.06 -7.06
N TYR A 78 -6.42 -13.46 -6.53
CA TYR A 78 -5.08 -13.59 -7.07
C TYR A 78 -4.07 -13.69 -5.93
N ASN A 79 -2.96 -14.39 -6.16
CA ASN A 79 -1.85 -14.39 -5.23
C ASN A 79 -0.87 -13.28 -5.64
N VAL A 80 -0.39 -12.50 -4.67
CA VAL A 80 0.65 -11.48 -4.92
C VAL A 80 1.94 -12.12 -5.48
N GLU A 81 2.17 -13.40 -5.21
CA GLU A 81 3.26 -14.19 -5.83
C GLU A 81 3.09 -14.35 -7.36
N ASP A 82 1.86 -14.29 -7.90
CA ASP A 82 1.65 -14.31 -9.35
C ASP A 82 2.27 -13.08 -10.04
N LEU A 83 2.37 -11.95 -9.30
CA LEU A 83 3.00 -10.73 -9.80
C LEU A 83 4.51 -10.91 -10.00
N ASP A 84 5.17 -11.75 -9.19
CA ASP A 84 6.58 -12.10 -9.40
C ASP A 84 6.77 -12.83 -10.72
N TYR A 85 5.86 -13.73 -11.06
CA TYR A 85 5.89 -14.45 -12.33
C TYR A 85 5.74 -13.47 -13.51
N PHE A 86 4.79 -12.52 -13.45
CA PHE A 86 4.61 -11.54 -14.52
C PHE A 86 5.84 -10.64 -14.71
N ARG A 87 6.44 -10.17 -13.61
CA ARG A 87 7.67 -9.37 -13.66
C ARG A 87 8.84 -10.16 -14.24
N LYS A 88 9.03 -11.43 -13.83
CA LYS A 88 10.07 -12.32 -14.39
C LYS A 88 9.85 -12.64 -15.87
N ALA A 89 8.59 -12.75 -16.30
CA ALA A 89 8.22 -12.92 -17.71
C ALA A 89 8.28 -11.61 -18.52
N ASN A 90 8.71 -10.50 -17.91
CA ASN A 90 8.78 -9.16 -18.52
C ASN A 90 7.42 -8.65 -19.06
N LEU A 91 6.32 -9.11 -18.44
CA LEU A 91 4.97 -8.64 -18.72
C LEU A 91 4.77 -7.33 -17.96
N LYS A 92 4.90 -6.21 -18.66
CA LYS A 92 4.83 -4.87 -18.05
C LYS A 92 3.41 -4.40 -17.78
N ILE A 93 2.46 -4.82 -18.61
CA ILE A 93 1.08 -4.36 -18.54
C ILE A 93 0.15 -5.58 -18.61
N ILE A 94 -0.74 -5.71 -17.65
CA ILE A 94 -1.69 -6.82 -17.54
C ILE A 94 -3.10 -6.30 -17.21
N PRO A 95 -4.17 -6.94 -17.70
CA PRO A 95 -5.53 -6.58 -17.34
C PRO A 95 -5.90 -7.24 -16.00
N VAL A 96 -6.75 -6.55 -15.25
CA VAL A 96 -7.39 -7.04 -14.04
C VAL A 96 -8.85 -7.30 -14.37
N LEU A 97 -9.33 -8.50 -14.08
CA LEU A 97 -10.67 -8.95 -14.38
C LEU A 97 -11.51 -9.05 -13.11
N ASN A 98 -12.83 -8.94 -13.24
CA ASN A 98 -13.76 -9.43 -12.21
C ASN A 98 -14.08 -10.91 -12.43
N ASP A 99 -14.89 -11.50 -11.53
CA ASP A 99 -15.32 -12.90 -11.62
C ASP A 99 -16.13 -13.22 -12.89
N SER A 100 -16.71 -12.20 -13.53
CA SER A 100 -17.43 -12.31 -14.81
C SER A 100 -16.51 -12.14 -16.03
N HIS A 101 -15.18 -12.16 -15.84
CA HIS A 101 -14.15 -11.97 -16.88
C HIS A 101 -14.17 -10.59 -17.57
N GLN A 102 -14.83 -9.60 -16.99
CA GLN A 102 -14.83 -8.22 -17.50
C GLN A 102 -13.58 -7.49 -17.06
N VAL A 103 -12.99 -6.68 -17.95
CA VAL A 103 -11.81 -5.87 -17.62
C VAL A 103 -12.22 -4.70 -16.72
N VAL A 104 -11.79 -4.73 -15.46
CA VAL A 104 -12.10 -3.69 -14.46
C VAL A 104 -10.93 -2.77 -14.17
N ASN A 105 -9.70 -3.18 -14.50
CA ASN A 105 -8.52 -2.33 -14.40
C ASN A 105 -7.38 -2.83 -15.31
N VAL A 106 -6.30 -2.06 -15.43
CA VAL A 106 -5.05 -2.46 -16.09
C VAL A 106 -3.87 -2.04 -15.21
N ILE A 107 -3.04 -3.00 -14.84
CA ILE A 107 -1.80 -2.79 -14.07
C ILE A 107 -0.69 -2.44 -15.04
N ASN A 108 0.13 -1.45 -14.69
CA ASN A 108 1.37 -1.13 -15.38
C ASN A 108 2.55 -1.16 -14.39
N PHE A 109 3.33 -2.24 -14.44
CA PHE A 109 4.50 -2.47 -13.58
C PHE A 109 5.68 -1.54 -13.88
N ARG A 110 5.57 -0.64 -14.87
CA ARG A 110 6.53 0.46 -15.02
C ARG A 110 6.37 1.52 -13.94
N PHE A 111 5.16 1.63 -13.38
CA PHE A 111 4.80 2.63 -12.37
C PHE A 111 4.44 1.98 -11.03
N LEU A 112 3.84 0.79 -11.08
CA LEU A 112 3.46 0.02 -9.90
C LEU A 112 4.56 -0.97 -9.51
N LYS A 113 4.94 -0.96 -8.24
CA LYS A 113 5.77 -1.98 -7.60
C LYS A 113 4.98 -3.28 -7.43
N SER A 114 3.70 -3.16 -7.06
CA SER A 114 2.82 -4.30 -6.74
C SER A 114 1.34 -4.01 -7.05
N TYR A 115 0.49 -4.97 -6.73
CA TYR A 115 -0.97 -4.83 -6.63
C TYR A 115 -1.37 -5.62 -5.39
N LEU A 116 -1.59 -4.94 -4.25
CA LEU A 116 -1.89 -5.58 -2.97
C LEU A 116 -3.39 -5.56 -2.67
N PRO A 117 -4.02 -6.68 -2.30
CA PRO A 117 -5.44 -6.76 -1.98
C PRO A 117 -5.66 -6.37 -0.50
N ILE A 118 -5.35 -5.12 -0.16
CA ILE A 118 -5.44 -4.61 1.22
C ILE A 118 -6.19 -3.29 1.28
N ASP A 119 -6.98 -3.10 2.34
CA ASP A 119 -7.52 -1.79 2.70
C ASP A 119 -6.51 -1.04 3.57
N VAL A 120 -6.38 0.28 3.39
CA VAL A 120 -5.47 1.10 4.20
C VAL A 120 -6.23 2.05 5.11
N ILE A 121 -5.90 2.04 6.40
CA ILE A 121 -6.35 3.05 7.36
C ILE A 121 -5.15 3.86 7.83
N ILE A 122 -5.19 5.17 7.59
CA ILE A 122 -4.16 6.10 8.02
C ILE A 122 -4.68 6.91 9.21
N MET A 123 -3.98 6.81 10.35
CA MET A 123 -4.33 7.50 11.58
C MET A 123 -3.79 8.94 11.54
N ALA A 124 -4.68 9.90 11.26
CA ALA A 124 -4.39 11.32 11.05
C ALA A 124 -5.06 12.27 12.07
N GLY A 125 -5.60 11.73 13.18
CA GLY A 125 -6.31 12.46 14.24
C GLY A 125 -5.40 13.08 15.33
N GLY A 126 -4.08 13.07 15.19
CA GLY A 126 -3.16 13.61 16.19
C GLY A 126 -3.14 15.15 16.25
N LYS A 127 -3.07 15.75 17.45
CA LYS A 127 -2.97 17.22 17.62
C LYS A 127 -1.61 17.82 17.25
N GLY A 128 -0.56 17.01 17.15
CA GLY A 128 0.77 17.48 16.76
C GLY A 128 1.44 18.49 17.72
N THR A 129 1.02 18.56 18.99
CA THR A 129 1.40 19.64 19.93
C THR A 129 2.90 19.85 20.10
N ARG A 130 3.71 18.80 19.95
CA ARG A 130 5.18 18.85 20.06
C ARG A 130 5.87 19.59 18.89
N LEU A 131 5.14 19.84 17.80
CA LEU A 131 5.62 20.55 16.60
C LEU A 131 5.13 22.01 16.55
N LYS A 132 4.47 22.51 17.59
CA LYS A 132 4.10 23.93 17.67
C LYS A 132 5.35 24.82 17.55
N PRO A 133 5.27 25.95 16.83
CA PRO A 133 4.06 26.56 16.27
C PRO A 133 3.66 26.07 14.87
N LEU A 134 4.40 25.13 14.25
CA LEU A 134 4.12 24.66 12.89
C LEU A 134 2.70 24.08 12.75
N THR A 135 2.22 23.44 13.82
CA THR A 135 0.90 22.81 13.86
C THR A 135 -0.21 23.68 14.47
N ASP A 136 0.00 24.98 14.62
CA ASP A 136 -1.05 25.87 15.16
C ASP A 136 -2.19 26.11 14.16
N LYS A 137 -1.88 26.11 12.85
CA LYS A 137 -2.84 26.36 11.77
C LYS A 137 -3.00 25.20 10.77
N ILE A 138 -2.02 24.30 10.72
CA ILE A 138 -1.94 23.22 9.74
C ILE A 138 -1.85 21.91 10.53
N PRO A 139 -2.66 20.88 10.22
CA PRO A 139 -2.54 19.60 10.89
C PRO A 139 -1.18 18.97 10.56
N LYS A 140 -0.58 18.30 11.54
CA LYS A 140 0.73 17.63 11.40
C LYS A 140 0.89 16.84 10.09
N PRO A 141 -0.08 16.02 9.65
CA PRO A 141 0.06 15.24 8.41
C PRO A 141 0.21 16.11 7.14
N LEU A 142 -0.26 17.36 7.17
CA LEU A 142 -0.15 18.34 6.08
C LEU A 142 1.14 19.20 6.12
N LEU A 143 2.01 19.00 7.12
CA LEU A 143 3.34 19.61 7.10
C LEU A 143 4.14 19.05 5.91
N LYS A 144 4.88 19.92 5.23
CA LYS A 144 5.59 19.57 4.00
C LYS A 144 7.00 19.03 4.26
N VAL A 145 7.29 17.89 3.64
CA VAL A 145 8.64 17.34 3.48
C VAL A 145 8.94 17.41 1.99
N ALA A 146 9.96 18.17 1.61
CA ALA A 146 10.19 18.58 0.21
C ALA A 146 8.95 19.29 -0.39
N ASP A 147 8.42 18.79 -1.50
CA ASP A 147 7.34 19.41 -2.28
C ASP A 147 5.93 19.02 -1.81
N LYS A 148 5.79 17.95 -1.02
CA LYS A 148 4.50 17.37 -0.61
C LYS A 148 4.31 17.25 0.91
N PRO A 149 3.06 17.24 1.40
CA PRO A 149 2.71 16.79 2.74
C PRO A 149 3.27 15.42 3.11
N ILE A 150 3.57 15.21 4.40
CA ILE A 150 4.01 13.91 4.95
C ILE A 150 3.03 12.79 4.56
N ILE A 151 1.73 13.01 4.77
CA ILE A 151 0.70 12.00 4.47
C ILE A 151 0.55 11.73 2.97
N GLU A 152 0.83 12.71 2.12
CA GLU A 152 0.80 12.49 0.67
C GLU A 152 1.93 11.58 0.21
N HIS A 153 3.13 11.70 0.79
CA HIS A 153 4.21 10.74 0.51
C HIS A 153 3.80 9.32 0.87
N ASN A 154 3.12 9.13 2.00
CA ASN A 154 2.64 7.82 2.43
C ASN A 154 1.56 7.26 1.49
N ILE A 155 0.58 8.06 1.10
CA ILE A 155 -0.46 7.67 0.14
C ILE A 155 0.16 7.34 -1.21
N ASP A 156 1.04 8.20 -1.76
CA ASP A 156 1.69 7.96 -3.06
C ASP A 156 2.51 6.66 -3.06
N ARG A 157 3.22 6.38 -1.94
CA ARG A 157 3.92 5.10 -1.78
C ARG A 157 2.96 3.93 -1.81
N LEU A 158 1.87 3.96 -1.05
CA LEU A 158 0.90 2.87 -0.99
C LEU A 158 0.18 2.67 -2.34
N ILE A 159 -0.11 3.75 -3.06
CA ILE A 159 -0.60 3.71 -4.45
C ILE A 159 0.40 3.00 -5.36
N SER A 160 1.70 3.19 -5.17
CA SER A 160 2.72 2.47 -5.95
C SER A 160 2.69 0.95 -5.71
N TYR A 161 2.10 0.46 -4.61
CA TYR A 161 1.82 -0.96 -4.39
C TYR A 161 0.42 -1.38 -4.87
N GLY A 162 -0.23 -0.54 -5.67
CA GLY A 162 -1.50 -0.84 -6.33
C GLY A 162 -2.73 -0.80 -5.43
N ILE A 163 -2.59 -0.24 -4.23
CA ILE A 163 -3.67 -0.05 -3.28
C ILE A 163 -4.54 1.12 -3.76
N ASP A 164 -5.85 0.91 -3.80
CA ASP A 164 -6.83 1.88 -4.29
C ASP A 164 -7.88 2.32 -3.25
N ASP A 165 -7.89 1.73 -2.05
CA ASP A 165 -8.90 1.96 -1.01
C ASP A 165 -8.30 2.44 0.33
N PHE A 166 -8.62 3.68 0.70
CA PHE A 166 -8.05 4.38 1.86
C PHE A 166 -9.11 4.98 2.77
N TRP A 167 -8.85 4.92 4.08
CA TRP A 167 -9.62 5.61 5.11
C TRP A 167 -8.69 6.48 5.95
N LEU A 168 -9.00 7.77 6.07
CA LEU A 168 -8.24 8.70 6.91
C LEU A 168 -9.02 8.97 8.20
N SER A 169 -8.46 8.58 9.35
CA SER A 169 -9.01 8.99 10.66
C SER A 169 -8.59 10.43 10.95
N ILE A 170 -9.55 11.33 11.14
CA ILE A 170 -9.34 12.78 11.24
C ILE A 170 -10.06 13.37 12.46
N ASN A 171 -9.58 14.51 12.95
CA ASN A 171 -10.13 15.20 14.14
C ASN A 171 -10.50 16.68 13.85
N TYR A 172 -10.37 17.57 14.85
CA TYR A 172 -10.55 19.04 14.82
C TYR A 172 -9.95 19.80 13.61
N PHE A 173 -8.91 19.29 12.94
CA PHE A 173 -8.36 19.87 11.69
C PHE A 173 -8.67 19.05 10.42
N GLY A 174 -9.56 18.08 10.52
CA GLY A 174 -9.87 17.11 9.49
C GLY A 174 -10.43 17.69 8.19
N ASN A 175 -11.08 18.86 8.25
CA ASN A 175 -11.58 19.53 7.04
C ASN A 175 -10.45 19.91 6.08
N GLN A 176 -9.27 20.30 6.58
CA GLN A 176 -8.14 20.61 5.70
C GLN A 176 -7.63 19.37 4.95
N LEU A 177 -7.66 18.19 5.59
CA LEU A 177 -7.33 16.93 4.94
C LEU A 177 -8.39 16.56 3.89
N LYS A 178 -9.67 16.73 4.22
CA LYS A 178 -10.79 16.55 3.26
C LYS A 178 -10.69 17.47 2.06
N ASP A 179 -10.36 18.73 2.27
CA ASP A 179 -10.22 19.70 1.18
C ASP A 179 -9.01 19.38 0.29
N TYR A 180 -7.92 18.90 0.89
CA TYR A 180 -6.69 18.54 0.18
C TYR A 180 -6.86 17.29 -0.69
N PHE A 181 -7.37 16.19 -0.11
CA PHE A 181 -7.47 14.90 -0.79
C PHE A 181 -8.82 14.66 -1.47
N LYS A 182 -9.88 15.37 -1.07
CA LYS A 182 -11.25 15.15 -1.53
C LYS A 182 -11.62 13.67 -1.44
N ASN A 183 -12.14 13.06 -2.49
CA ASN A 183 -12.43 11.63 -2.57
C ASN A 183 -11.25 10.79 -3.12
N GLY A 184 -10.08 11.37 -3.35
CA GLY A 184 -8.92 10.69 -3.95
C GLY A 184 -8.90 10.60 -5.48
N GLU A 185 -9.92 11.11 -6.18
CA GLU A 185 -10.06 10.94 -7.64
C GLU A 185 -8.86 11.50 -8.42
N SER A 186 -8.27 12.62 -7.97
CA SER A 186 -7.08 13.22 -8.58
C SER A 186 -5.84 12.32 -8.54
N LYS A 187 -5.82 11.35 -7.62
CA LYS A 187 -4.78 10.33 -7.47
C LYS A 187 -5.21 8.96 -8.01
N GLY A 188 -6.44 8.84 -8.53
CA GLY A 188 -6.96 7.58 -9.07
C GLY A 188 -7.31 6.53 -8.01
N VAL A 189 -7.58 6.97 -6.78
CA VAL A 189 -7.95 6.09 -5.64
C VAL A 189 -9.23 6.58 -4.96
N GLN A 190 -9.76 5.77 -4.05
CA GLN A 190 -10.88 6.12 -3.19
C GLN A 190 -10.34 6.47 -1.79
N ILE A 191 -10.66 7.67 -1.32
CA ILE A 191 -10.34 8.13 0.04
C ILE A 191 -11.63 8.47 0.77
N ASP A 192 -11.93 7.68 1.80
CA ASP A 192 -12.99 7.91 2.77
C ASP A 192 -12.41 8.47 4.08
N TYR A 193 -13.28 9.04 4.92
CA TYR A 193 -12.87 9.71 6.15
C TYR A 193 -13.66 9.20 7.35
N VAL A 194 -12.96 9.04 8.46
CA VAL A 194 -13.54 8.74 9.76
C VAL A 194 -13.29 9.91 10.68
N THR A 195 -14.34 10.59 11.12
CA THR A 195 -14.19 11.72 12.05
C THR A 195 -14.22 11.20 13.50
N GLU A 196 -13.24 11.63 14.28
CA GLU A 196 -13.22 11.47 15.73
C GLU A 196 -13.68 12.75 16.43
N ASP A 197 -14.80 12.69 17.15
CA ASP A 197 -15.29 13.81 17.97
C ASP A 197 -14.47 13.98 19.27
N LYS A 198 -13.90 12.88 19.75
CA LYS A 198 -12.99 12.82 20.91
C LYS A 198 -11.81 11.90 20.58
N PRO A 199 -10.64 12.05 21.21
CA PRO A 199 -9.52 11.14 21.00
C PRO A 199 -9.91 9.69 21.37
N LEU A 200 -9.84 8.77 20.41
CA LEU A 200 -10.17 7.34 20.59
C LEU A 200 -8.93 6.43 20.68
N GLY A 201 -7.77 6.99 21.07
CA GLY A 201 -6.52 6.24 21.12
C GLY A 201 -5.87 6.12 19.75
N THR A 202 -4.97 5.14 19.57
CA THR A 202 -4.24 4.98 18.30
C THR A 202 -5.01 4.26 17.23
N ILE A 203 -6.04 3.45 17.57
CA ILE A 203 -6.84 2.71 16.58
C ILE A 203 -8.35 2.70 16.86
N GLY A 204 -8.86 3.36 17.91
CA GLY A 204 -10.28 3.26 18.26
C GLY A 204 -11.24 3.70 17.15
N ALA A 205 -10.88 4.71 16.33
CA ALA A 205 -11.69 5.12 15.17
C ALA A 205 -11.87 4.03 14.11
N VAL A 206 -10.96 3.06 14.03
CA VAL A 206 -11.02 1.97 13.03
C VAL A 206 -12.35 1.22 13.12
N ARG A 207 -12.89 1.07 14.34
CA ARG A 207 -14.13 0.35 14.58
C ARG A 207 -15.35 0.98 13.89
N ALA A 208 -15.33 2.28 13.61
CA ALA A 208 -16.40 2.98 12.92
C ALA A 208 -16.47 2.65 11.41
N ILE A 209 -15.40 2.09 10.84
CA ILE A 209 -15.36 1.70 9.43
C ILE A 209 -16.07 0.37 9.25
N LYS A 210 -17.14 0.35 8.45
CA LYS A 210 -17.95 -0.85 8.20
C LYS A 210 -17.88 -1.35 6.74
N ASN A 211 -17.26 -0.59 5.85
CA ASN A 211 -17.24 -0.82 4.41
C ASN A 211 -15.86 -1.25 3.85
N LEU A 212 -15.04 -1.90 4.69
CA LEU A 212 -13.77 -2.51 4.26
C LEU A 212 -14.03 -3.61 3.23
N LYS A 213 -13.24 -3.64 2.17
CA LYS A 213 -13.43 -4.50 0.99
C LYS A 213 -12.55 -5.75 1.04
N HIS A 214 -11.38 -5.66 1.65
CA HIS A 214 -10.40 -6.73 1.71
C HIS A 214 -10.39 -7.44 3.07
N ASP A 215 -9.85 -8.66 3.13
CA ASP A 215 -9.75 -9.42 4.39
C ASP A 215 -8.50 -9.07 5.20
N THR A 216 -7.59 -8.28 4.62
CA THR A 216 -6.41 -7.75 5.29
C THR A 216 -6.46 -6.23 5.28
N VAL A 217 -6.16 -5.64 6.44
CA VAL A 217 -6.16 -4.19 6.65
C VAL A 217 -4.79 -3.76 7.10
N LEU A 218 -4.21 -2.78 6.40
CA LEU A 218 -3.02 -2.08 6.81
C LEU A 218 -3.42 -0.85 7.63
N ILE A 219 -2.92 -0.76 8.86
CA ILE A 219 -3.09 0.43 9.70
C ILE A 219 -1.73 1.09 9.89
N THR A 220 -1.63 2.39 9.63
CA THR A 220 -0.39 3.16 9.80
C THR A 220 -0.65 4.53 10.40
N ASN A 221 0.27 5.04 11.21
CA ASN A 221 0.24 6.45 11.58
C ASN A 221 0.57 7.33 10.36
N SER A 222 -0.04 8.51 10.30
CA SER A 222 0.12 9.47 9.19
C SER A 222 1.48 10.17 9.15
N ASP A 223 2.22 10.14 10.25
CA ASP A 223 3.46 10.88 10.51
C ASP A 223 4.73 10.04 10.40
N ILE A 224 4.58 8.77 10.02
CA ILE A 224 5.71 7.88 9.76
C ILE A 224 6.20 8.10 8.34
N LEU A 225 7.49 8.38 8.19
CA LEU A 225 8.19 8.35 6.91
C LEU A 225 9.03 7.08 6.85
N THR A 226 8.76 6.19 5.90
CA THR A 226 9.44 4.89 5.81
C THR A 226 9.72 4.47 4.37
N ASN A 227 10.77 3.68 4.17
CA ASN A 227 11.03 3.00 2.90
C ASN A 227 10.57 1.52 2.88
N LEU A 228 9.75 1.09 3.84
CA LEU A 228 9.18 -0.25 3.94
C LEU A 228 8.71 -0.79 2.59
N ASP A 229 9.13 -2.03 2.29
CA ASP A 229 8.57 -2.83 1.22
C ASP A 229 7.24 -3.44 1.70
N TYR A 230 6.13 -2.86 1.23
CA TYR A 230 4.79 -3.31 1.62
C TYR A 230 4.43 -4.65 0.97
N GLU A 231 5.02 -5.00 -0.17
CA GLU A 231 4.79 -6.30 -0.80
C GLU A 231 5.45 -7.41 0.02
N ASP A 232 6.70 -7.21 0.43
CA ASP A 232 7.42 -8.18 1.28
C ASP A 232 6.72 -8.33 2.64
N PHE A 233 6.33 -7.21 3.27
CA PHE A 233 5.60 -7.22 4.53
C PHE A 233 4.25 -7.98 4.43
N TYR A 234 3.52 -7.78 3.32
CA TYR A 234 2.28 -8.49 3.07
C TYR A 234 2.50 -9.99 2.84
N LYS A 235 3.48 -10.37 2.02
CA LYS A 235 3.82 -11.79 1.78
C LYS A 235 4.21 -12.49 3.08
N ASP A 236 5.05 -11.85 3.89
CA ASP A 236 5.45 -12.37 5.19
C ASP A 236 4.26 -12.58 6.15
N PHE A 237 3.30 -11.65 6.15
CA PHE A 237 2.06 -11.77 6.91
C PHE A 237 1.22 -12.98 6.46
N ILE A 238 0.99 -13.13 5.16
CA ILE A 238 0.20 -14.24 4.59
C ILE A 238 0.89 -15.59 4.77
N GLN A 239 2.17 -15.71 4.42
CA GLN A 239 2.93 -16.96 4.50
C GLN A 239 3.05 -17.49 5.94
N SER A 240 3.02 -16.58 6.92
CA SER A 240 3.02 -16.97 8.32
C SER A 240 1.64 -17.22 8.91
N ASP A 241 0.55 -17.03 8.16
CA ASP A 241 -0.83 -17.08 8.69
C ASP A 241 -0.96 -16.28 10.01
N ALA A 242 -0.34 -15.10 10.04
CA ALA A 242 -0.41 -14.23 11.21
C ALA A 242 -1.81 -13.62 11.33
N ASP A 243 -2.28 -13.46 12.56
CA ASP A 243 -3.53 -12.75 12.85
C ASP A 243 -3.30 -11.23 12.83
N LEU A 244 -2.13 -10.82 13.34
CA LEU A 244 -1.62 -9.46 13.27
C LEU A 244 -0.11 -9.50 13.06
N SER A 245 0.43 -8.69 12.16
CA SER A 245 1.87 -8.45 12.05
C SER A 245 2.18 -6.97 12.28
N VAL A 246 3.17 -6.69 13.12
CA VAL A 246 3.63 -5.33 13.46
C VAL A 246 5.02 -5.10 12.92
N VAL A 247 5.21 -3.99 12.21
CA VAL A 247 6.54 -3.53 11.82
C VAL A 247 7.29 -3.10 13.07
N THR A 248 8.50 -3.61 13.24
CA THR A 248 9.34 -3.35 14.42
C THR A 248 10.67 -2.74 14.03
N ILE A 249 11.12 -1.77 14.82
CA ILE A 249 12.34 -1.00 14.58
C ILE A 249 13.43 -1.49 15.54
N PRO A 250 14.56 -2.00 15.03
CA PRO A 250 15.65 -2.44 15.89
C PRO A 250 16.28 -1.24 16.61
N TYR A 251 16.47 -1.40 17.91
CA TYR A 251 17.11 -0.44 18.79
C TYR A 251 18.25 -1.14 19.54
N GLU A 252 19.48 -0.74 19.22
CA GLU A 252 20.69 -1.33 19.80
C GLU A 252 21.12 -0.58 21.06
N VAL A 253 21.19 -1.31 22.17
CA VAL A 253 21.78 -0.84 23.42
C VAL A 253 23.18 -1.41 23.54
N LEU A 254 24.16 -0.52 23.34
CA LEU A 254 25.58 -0.80 23.50
C LEU A 254 25.96 -0.56 24.96
N ILE A 255 26.29 -1.62 25.70
CA ILE A 255 26.78 -1.48 27.07
C ILE A 255 28.31 -1.46 27.02
N PRO A 256 28.98 -0.38 27.48
CA PRO A 256 30.44 -0.26 27.35
C PRO A 256 31.24 -1.03 28.41
N TYR A 257 30.57 -1.86 29.22
CA TYR A 257 31.12 -2.61 30.36
C TYR A 257 30.69 -4.08 30.33
N ALA A 258 31.35 -4.90 31.16
CA ALA A 258 30.89 -6.25 31.46
C ALA A 258 29.52 -6.25 32.14
N VAL A 259 28.56 -7.01 31.61
CA VAL A 259 27.28 -7.30 32.27
C VAL A 259 27.39 -8.63 32.98
N LEU A 260 27.12 -8.66 34.28
CA LEU A 260 27.15 -9.86 35.13
C LEU A 260 25.72 -10.35 35.38
N GLU A 261 25.43 -11.61 35.10
CA GLU A 261 24.21 -12.27 35.61
C GLU A 261 24.50 -12.86 36.99
N THR A 262 23.70 -12.49 38.00
CA THR A 262 23.88 -12.95 39.38
C THR A 262 22.65 -13.70 39.89
N GLU A 263 22.87 -14.72 40.70
CA GLU A 263 21.82 -15.37 41.49
C GLU A 263 22.33 -15.56 42.92
N LYS A 264 21.56 -15.07 43.90
CA LYS A 264 21.91 -15.16 45.34
C LYS A 264 23.38 -14.75 45.58
N GLU A 265 23.76 -13.58 45.05
CA GLU A 265 25.11 -12.98 45.17
C GLU A 265 26.26 -13.72 44.45
N ARG A 266 26.00 -14.84 43.77
CA ARG A 266 27.01 -15.52 42.95
C ARG A 266 26.90 -15.09 41.49
N VAL A 267 28.02 -14.74 40.89
CA VAL A 267 28.11 -14.51 39.43
C VAL A 267 27.93 -15.85 38.71
N LYS A 268 26.93 -15.93 37.83
CA LYS A 268 26.65 -17.10 36.98
C LYS A 268 27.35 -17.02 35.64
N SER A 269 27.25 -15.86 35.01
CA SER A 269 27.80 -15.59 33.68
C SER A 269 28.18 -14.11 33.57
N PHE A 270 29.02 -13.78 32.59
CA PHE A 270 29.26 -12.39 32.24
C PHE A 270 29.41 -12.24 30.73
N LYS A 271 29.07 -11.06 30.22
CA LYS A 271 29.23 -10.70 28.81
C LYS A 271 29.96 -9.37 28.73
N GLU A 272 31.14 -9.36 28.12
CA GLU A 272 31.93 -8.15 27.93
C GLU A 272 31.35 -7.31 26.80
N LYS A 273 31.18 -6.00 27.06
CA LYS A 273 30.67 -5.00 26.11
C LYS A 273 29.50 -5.49 25.23
N PRO A 274 28.43 -6.04 25.83
CA PRO A 274 27.36 -6.66 25.06
C PRO A 274 26.56 -5.59 24.31
N THR A 275 26.10 -6.00 23.13
CA THR A 275 25.05 -5.29 22.40
C THR A 275 23.75 -6.06 22.57
N TYR A 276 22.69 -5.37 22.98
CA TYR A 276 21.34 -5.91 23.06
C TYR A 276 20.46 -5.22 22.04
N THR A 277 19.82 -6.00 21.17
CA THR A 277 18.86 -5.48 20.19
C THR A 277 17.45 -5.65 20.73
N TYR A 278 16.76 -4.54 20.94
CA TYR A 278 15.34 -4.50 21.27
C TYR A 278 14.55 -4.07 20.06
N TYR A 279 13.28 -4.45 19.99
CA TYR A 279 12.40 -4.14 18.87
C TYR A 279 11.28 -3.23 19.33
N SER A 280 11.31 -1.98 18.86
CA SER A 280 10.28 -0.98 19.14
C SER A 280 9.12 -1.11 18.18
N ASN A 281 7.92 -0.74 18.60
CA ASN A 281 6.75 -0.70 17.74
C ASN A 281 6.90 0.41 16.68
N GLY A 282 6.85 0.04 15.40
CA GLY A 282 7.00 0.94 14.26
C GLY A 282 5.72 1.66 13.84
N GLY A 283 4.57 1.38 14.46
CA GLY A 283 3.31 2.07 14.16
C GLY A 283 2.70 1.74 12.80
N ILE A 284 3.07 0.59 12.22
CA ILE A 284 2.53 0.04 10.97
C ILE A 284 2.15 -1.41 11.23
N TYR A 285 0.92 -1.79 10.89
CA TYR A 285 0.34 -3.08 11.22
C TYR A 285 -0.42 -3.65 10.03
N LEU A 286 -0.29 -4.96 9.79
CA LEU A 286 -1.24 -5.75 8.99
C LEU A 286 -2.12 -6.56 9.93
N ILE A 287 -3.43 -6.52 9.72
CA ILE A 287 -4.41 -7.15 10.61
C ILE A 287 -5.46 -7.86 9.77
N LYS A 288 -5.85 -9.08 10.16
CA LYS A 288 -7.05 -9.72 9.58
C LYS A 288 -8.30 -8.90 9.93
N LYS A 289 -9.12 -8.58 8.92
CA LYS A 289 -10.28 -7.68 9.05
C LYS A 289 -11.22 -8.10 10.18
N GLU A 290 -11.46 -9.39 10.36
CA GLU A 290 -12.38 -9.88 11.39
C GLU A 290 -11.95 -9.53 12.82
N LEU A 291 -10.65 -9.30 13.07
CA LEU A 291 -10.11 -8.96 14.38
C LEU A 291 -10.36 -7.50 14.76
N LEU A 292 -10.70 -6.65 13.79
CA LEU A 292 -11.14 -5.28 14.06
C LEU A 292 -12.46 -5.24 14.84
N ASN A 293 -13.19 -6.36 14.91
CA ASN A 293 -14.37 -6.51 15.77
C ASN A 293 -14.06 -6.55 17.27
N LEU A 294 -12.80 -6.82 17.64
CA LEU A 294 -12.36 -6.80 19.04
C LEU A 294 -12.13 -5.37 19.56
N ILE A 295 -12.02 -4.38 18.66
CA ILE A 295 -11.89 -2.97 19.04
C ILE A 295 -13.26 -2.49 19.57
N PRO A 296 -13.35 -1.97 20.80
CA PRO A 296 -14.59 -1.45 21.35
C PRO A 296 -15.07 -0.21 20.57
N GLU A 297 -16.39 -0.07 20.43
CA GLU A 297 -16.99 1.07 19.74
C GLU A 297 -16.91 2.35 20.58
N ASN A 298 -16.42 3.44 19.97
CA ASN A 298 -16.38 4.78 20.58
C ASN A 298 -15.62 4.87 21.92
N GLU A 299 -14.64 3.99 22.10
CA GLU A 299 -13.76 3.94 23.27
C GLU A 299 -12.30 4.25 22.92
N PHE A 300 -11.55 4.71 23.91
CA PHE A 300 -10.11 4.92 23.77
C PHE A 300 -9.42 3.56 23.70
N TYR A 301 -8.82 3.24 22.55
CA TYR A 301 -8.21 1.94 22.33
C TYR A 301 -6.95 2.06 21.48
N ASN A 302 -5.87 1.44 21.93
CA ASN A 302 -4.58 1.47 21.24
C ASN A 302 -4.28 0.17 20.49
N ALA A 303 -3.40 0.27 19.50
CA ALA A 303 -2.85 -0.91 18.83
C ALA A 303 -2.18 -1.87 19.82
N THR A 304 -1.55 -1.35 20.88
CA THR A 304 -0.97 -2.16 21.96
C THR A 304 -2.01 -2.92 22.75
N ASP A 305 -3.21 -2.36 22.93
CA ASP A 305 -4.30 -3.00 23.64
C ASP A 305 -4.84 -4.17 22.82
N LEU A 306 -5.00 -3.99 21.50
CA LEU A 306 -5.37 -5.06 20.57
C LEU A 306 -4.32 -6.18 20.57
N MET A 307 -3.03 -5.83 20.47
CA MET A 307 -1.94 -6.82 20.49
C MET A 307 -1.94 -7.63 21.78
N ALA A 308 -2.11 -6.97 22.94
CA ALA A 308 -2.17 -7.65 24.23
C ALA A 308 -3.36 -8.62 24.32
N GLU A 309 -4.53 -8.20 23.84
CA GLU A 309 -5.73 -9.05 23.81
C GLU A 309 -5.57 -10.25 22.87
N LEU A 310 -5.00 -10.04 21.68
CA LEU A 310 -4.70 -11.12 20.74
C LEU A 310 -3.71 -12.14 21.32
N ILE A 311 -2.63 -11.68 21.96
CA ILE A 311 -1.65 -12.56 22.64
C ILE A 311 -2.34 -13.38 23.73
N LYS A 312 -3.19 -12.74 24.54
CA LYS A 312 -3.96 -13.41 25.60
C LYS A 312 -4.91 -14.49 25.06
N GLN A 313 -5.49 -14.27 23.88
CA GLN A 313 -6.34 -15.23 23.19
C GLN A 313 -5.57 -16.32 22.43
N GLY A 314 -4.23 -16.32 22.49
CA GLY A 314 -3.39 -17.28 21.77
C GLY A 314 -3.34 -17.06 20.25
N LYS A 315 -3.72 -15.87 19.80
CA LYS A 315 -3.65 -15.46 18.38
C LYS A 315 -2.21 -15.19 17.97
N LYS A 316 -1.91 -15.35 16.69
CA LYS A 316 -0.56 -15.22 16.15
C LYS A 316 -0.22 -13.76 15.88
N VAL A 317 0.34 -13.09 16.89
CA VAL A 317 0.92 -11.76 16.78
C VAL A 317 2.38 -11.87 16.36
N LYS A 318 2.73 -11.36 15.18
CA LYS A 318 4.05 -11.48 14.58
C LYS A 318 4.80 -10.14 14.59
N SER A 319 6.10 -10.19 14.85
CA SER A 319 7.01 -9.08 14.64
C SER A 319 7.66 -9.19 13.26
N TYR A 320 7.60 -8.10 12.50
CA TYR A 320 8.30 -7.93 11.22
C TYR A 320 9.42 -6.90 11.43
N PRO A 321 10.70 -7.31 11.55
CA PRO A 321 11.81 -6.39 11.76
C PRO A 321 12.12 -5.62 10.47
N LEU A 322 12.00 -4.29 10.50
CA LEU A 322 12.31 -3.45 9.35
C LEU A 322 13.82 -3.36 9.14
N ILE A 323 14.26 -3.69 7.93
CA ILE A 323 15.60 -3.37 7.41
C ILE A 323 15.43 -2.21 6.43
N GLY A 324 15.60 -0.99 6.92
CA GLY A 324 15.39 0.18 6.09
C GLY A 324 15.27 1.48 6.89
N TYR A 325 14.73 2.48 6.22
CA TYR A 325 14.46 3.78 6.81
C TYR A 325 13.09 3.81 7.46
N TRP A 326 13.05 4.34 8.67
CA TRP A 326 11.84 4.68 9.39
C TRP A 326 12.11 5.91 10.27
N LEU A 327 11.17 6.84 10.26
CA LEU A 327 11.20 8.04 11.07
C LEU A 327 9.77 8.42 11.46
N ASP A 328 9.45 8.35 12.76
CA ASP A 328 8.29 9.05 13.33
C ASP A 328 8.64 10.55 13.45
N ILE A 329 7.92 11.38 12.69
CA ILE A 329 8.15 12.83 12.66
C ILE A 329 7.52 13.47 13.91
N GLY A 330 7.99 13.13 15.11
CA GLY A 330 7.34 13.50 16.37
C GLY A 330 7.60 14.92 16.86
N LYS A 331 8.78 15.47 16.56
CA LYS A 331 9.33 16.73 17.09
C LYS A 331 10.06 17.53 15.99
N HIS A 332 10.46 18.75 16.31
CA HIS A 332 11.13 19.66 15.36
C HIS A 332 12.41 19.07 14.75
N GLU A 333 13.22 18.38 15.55
CA GLU A 333 14.43 17.71 15.07
C GLU A 333 14.11 16.60 14.06
N ASP A 334 13.08 15.80 14.31
CA ASP A 334 12.61 14.76 13.40
C ASP A 334 12.09 15.37 12.10
N PHE A 335 11.34 16.48 12.17
CA PHE A 335 10.83 17.16 10.98
C PHE A 335 11.96 17.73 10.11
N LYS A 336 12.96 18.36 10.74
CA LYS A 336 14.14 18.84 10.02
C LYS A 336 14.93 17.68 9.42
N LYS A 337 15.07 16.59 10.16
CA LYS A 337 15.73 15.36 9.68
C LYS A 337 15.00 14.78 8.48
N ALA A 338 13.68 14.66 8.52
CA ALA A 338 12.87 14.21 7.39
C ALA A 338 13.12 15.05 6.14
N GLN A 339 13.17 16.39 6.26
CA GLN A 339 13.44 17.30 5.14
C GLN A 339 14.83 17.13 4.53
N GLU A 340 15.84 16.81 5.35
CA GLU A 340 17.20 16.56 4.86
C GLU A 340 17.33 15.17 4.25
N ASP A 341 16.87 14.14 4.97
CA ASP A 341 16.94 12.74 4.55
C ASP A 341 16.20 12.52 3.22
N PHE A 342 15.09 13.24 2.97
CA PHE A 342 14.34 13.15 1.72
C PHE A 342 15.16 13.50 0.47
N LYS A 343 16.25 14.26 0.61
CA LYS A 343 17.13 14.61 -0.50
C LYS A 343 18.01 13.45 -0.95
N TYR A 344 18.28 12.48 -0.08
CA TYR A 344 19.26 11.43 -0.30
C TYR A 344 18.68 10.02 -0.26
N ILE A 345 17.53 9.84 0.42
CA ILE A 345 16.89 8.54 0.56
C ILE A 345 15.88 8.32 -0.56
N LYS A 346 15.95 7.13 -1.16
CA LYS A 346 14.93 6.67 -2.10
C LYS A 346 13.78 6.05 -1.33
N PHE A 347 12.61 6.66 -1.50
CA PHE A 347 11.34 6.16 -1.01
C PHE A 347 10.66 5.35 -2.14
#